data_AF-A0A1Y5I7E5-F1
#
_entry.id   AF-A0A1Y5I7E5-F1
#
_cell.length_a   1.000
_cell.length_b   1.000
_cell.length_c   1.000
_cell.angle_alpha   90.00
_cell.angle_beta   90.00
_cell.angle_gamma   90.00
#
_symmetry.space_group_name_H-M   'P 1'
#
loop_
_entity.id
_entity.type
_entity.pdbx_description
1 polymer ?
#
loop_
_entity_poly.entity_id
_entity_poly.type
_entity_poly.pdbx_seq_one_letter_code
_entity_poly.pdbx_strand_id
1 'polypeptide(L)'
;MKKASARAFRGGVAGFAAGVIQVGSFMWMRTAMNYQYANGGNMLGSIKALYKEGGVPRLYKGVSFAIVQAPLSRFGDTAMNTGVLAALEAYYPNMPVSVATGFASVGGATWRIFLTPVDTFKTTLQVQGNAAFALLKDKVRAGGVGVLYNGAAANFAANWVGNYPWFATFNYLQKTIPKQDTKMGNNVRNAVIGMCSSIVSDCISNSLRVVKTVKQTSGDANMGYIQAVKGVIAKDGMAGLFGRGLQTRIVTNVLQAMVFSVAWKGIEEELNKRAEAKKVDTKTAKKGGKKASLTASQLPPLVVA
;
A
#
# COMPACT_ATOMS: atom_id res chain seq x y z
N MET A 1 -4.26 -29.30 0.33
CA MET A 1 -4.64 -28.04 -0.36
C MET A 1 -5.67 -27.18 0.40
N LYS A 2 -6.85 -27.68 0.81
CA LYS A 2 -7.91 -26.85 1.46
C LYS A 2 -7.50 -26.09 2.75
N LYS A 3 -6.57 -26.63 3.55
CA LYS A 3 -6.08 -25.96 4.78
C LYS A 3 -5.14 -24.78 4.47
N ALA A 4 -4.31 -24.92 3.45
CA ALA A 4 -3.38 -23.89 3.02
C ALA A 4 -4.12 -22.71 2.37
N SER A 5 -5.11 -22.99 1.52
CA SER A 5 -5.96 -21.95 0.91
C SER A 5 -6.78 -21.19 1.96
N ALA A 6 -7.36 -21.87 2.95
CA ALA A 6 -8.10 -21.20 4.03
C ALA A 6 -7.20 -20.36 4.94
N ARG A 7 -5.93 -20.74 5.14
CA ARG A 7 -4.95 -19.92 5.87
C ARG A 7 -4.51 -18.71 5.06
N ALA A 8 -4.22 -18.88 3.77
CA ALA A 8 -3.89 -17.78 2.87
C ALA A 8 -5.04 -16.77 2.77
N PHE A 9 -6.29 -17.24 2.68
CA PHE A 9 -7.46 -16.36 2.67
C PHE A 9 -7.59 -15.55 3.96
N ARG A 10 -7.42 -16.17 5.13
CA ARG A 10 -7.45 -15.46 6.42
C ARG A 10 -6.33 -14.43 6.55
N GLY A 11 -5.11 -14.77 6.12
CA GLY A 11 -4.01 -13.82 6.05
C GLY A 11 -4.31 -12.65 5.11
N GLY A 12 -4.96 -12.90 3.97
CA GLY A 12 -5.42 -11.85 3.05
C GLY A 12 -6.46 -10.92 3.66
N VAL A 13 -7.46 -11.47 4.37
CA VAL A 13 -8.49 -10.69 5.08
C VAL A 13 -7.85 -9.87 6.22
N ALA A 14 -6.93 -10.47 6.98
CA ALA A 14 -6.18 -9.77 8.02
C ALA A 14 -5.35 -8.62 7.45
N GLY A 15 -4.63 -8.85 6.35
CA GLY A 15 -3.86 -7.83 5.65
C GLY A 15 -4.73 -6.70 5.09
N PHE A 16 -5.91 -7.01 4.56
CA PHE A 16 -6.88 -5.99 4.11
C PHE A 16 -7.37 -5.14 5.29
N ALA A 17 -7.82 -5.77 6.37
CA ALA A 17 -8.31 -5.07 7.55
C ALA A 17 -7.21 -4.20 8.19
N ALA A 18 -5.99 -4.73 8.32
CA ALA A 18 -4.82 -3.97 8.75
C ALA A 18 -4.51 -2.79 7.82
N GLY A 19 -4.68 -2.96 6.51
CA GLY A 19 -4.56 -1.89 5.52
C GLY A 19 -5.59 -0.77 5.70
N VAL A 20 -6.86 -1.12 5.96
CA VAL A 20 -7.92 -0.13 6.26
C VAL A 20 -7.61 0.64 7.54
N ILE A 21 -7.18 -0.05 8.60
CA ILE A 21 -6.74 0.60 9.85
C ILE A 21 -5.58 1.56 9.57
N GLN A 22 -4.56 1.13 8.83
CA GLN A 22 -3.42 1.96 8.47
C GLN A 22 -3.82 3.20 7.66
N VAL A 23 -4.76 3.06 6.72
CA VAL A 23 -5.31 4.21 5.97
C VAL A 23 -6.04 5.14 6.93
N GLY A 24 -6.94 4.63 7.78
CA GLY A 24 -7.65 5.45 8.76
C GLY A 24 -6.72 6.19 9.75
N SER A 25 -5.66 5.53 10.21
CA SER A 25 -4.74 6.12 11.21
C SER A 25 -3.78 7.16 10.62
N PHE A 26 -3.35 7.01 9.37
CA PHE A 26 -2.25 7.81 8.80
C PHE A 26 -2.58 8.57 7.53
N MET A 27 -3.85 8.58 7.11
CA MET A 27 -4.24 9.32 5.91
C MET A 27 -3.95 10.81 6.02
N TRP A 28 -4.16 11.42 7.19
CA TRP A 28 -3.86 12.83 7.41
C TRP A 28 -2.39 13.17 7.13
N MET A 29 -1.43 12.31 7.50
CA MET A 29 -0.02 12.48 7.17
C MET A 29 0.23 12.32 5.67
N ARG A 30 -0.44 11.37 5.01
CA ARG A 30 -0.36 11.20 3.55
C ARG A 30 -0.90 12.42 2.81
N THR A 31 -1.97 13.02 3.31
CA THR A 31 -2.55 14.25 2.76
C THR A 31 -1.60 15.42 2.92
N ALA A 32 -1.03 15.61 4.12
CA ALA A 32 -0.01 16.63 4.37
C ALA A 32 1.23 16.44 3.48
N MET A 33 1.71 15.21 3.34
CA MET A 33 2.85 14.87 2.48
C MET A 33 2.57 15.22 0.99
N ASN A 34 1.40 14.85 0.47
CA ASN A 34 1.04 15.17 -0.91
C ASN A 34 0.85 16.68 -1.12
N TYR A 35 0.31 17.39 -0.13
CA TYR A 35 0.26 18.84 -0.13
C TYR A 35 1.68 19.45 -0.18
N GLN A 36 2.63 18.93 0.60
CA GLN A 36 4.03 19.38 0.58
C GLN A 36 4.71 19.13 -0.76
N TYR A 37 4.44 18.01 -1.43
CA TYR A 37 5.01 17.76 -2.76
C TYR A 37 4.56 18.81 -3.78
N ALA A 38 3.27 19.17 -3.76
CA ALA A 38 2.72 20.17 -4.67
C ALA A 38 3.15 21.60 -4.31
N ASN A 39 2.99 21.97 -3.04
CA ASN A 39 3.05 23.37 -2.60
C ASN A 39 4.36 23.78 -1.93
N GLY A 40 5.17 22.81 -1.48
CA GLY A 40 6.34 23.06 -0.64
C GLY A 40 6.00 23.10 0.86
N GLY A 41 6.97 23.53 1.67
CA GLY A 41 6.79 23.73 3.11
C GLY A 41 7.05 22.50 3.99
N ASN A 42 6.88 22.69 5.30
CA ASN A 42 7.14 21.67 6.31
C ASN A 42 5.85 20.95 6.77
N MET A 43 6.03 19.87 7.53
CA MET A 43 4.93 18.97 7.93
C MET A 43 3.89 19.71 8.78
N LEU A 44 4.31 20.38 9.85
CA LEU A 44 3.41 21.07 10.78
C LEU A 44 2.68 22.24 10.11
N GLY A 45 3.37 23.01 9.27
CA GLY A 45 2.78 24.08 8.48
C GLY A 45 1.72 23.57 7.52
N SER A 46 1.98 22.44 6.86
CA SER A 46 1.01 21.81 5.94
C SER A 46 -0.20 21.28 6.68
N ILE A 47 -0.03 20.61 7.83
CA ILE A 47 -1.14 20.15 8.68
C ILE A 47 -1.97 21.34 9.16
N LYS A 48 -1.33 22.41 9.63
CA LYS A 48 -2.00 23.62 10.11
C LYS A 48 -2.77 24.32 8.99
N ALA A 49 -2.20 24.41 7.79
CA ALA A 49 -2.86 24.97 6.61
C ALA A 49 -4.10 24.15 6.23
N LEU A 50 -3.96 22.83 6.11
CA LEU A 50 -5.07 21.93 5.82
C LEU A 50 -6.15 21.96 6.89
N TYR A 51 -5.77 22.03 8.17
CA TYR A 51 -6.72 22.14 9.27
C TYR A 51 -7.47 23.48 9.24
N LYS A 52 -6.80 24.59 8.87
CA LYS A 52 -7.45 25.90 8.71
C LYS A 52 -8.43 25.92 7.54
N GLU A 53 -8.16 25.19 6.46
CA GLU A 53 -9.03 25.11 5.29
C GLU A 53 -10.36 24.37 5.54
N GLY A 54 -10.38 23.39 6.44
CA GLY A 54 -11.60 22.57 6.63
C GLY A 54 -11.53 21.54 7.75
N GLY A 55 -10.72 21.79 8.77
CA GLY A 55 -10.60 20.97 9.97
C GLY A 55 -10.14 19.54 9.71
N VAL A 56 -10.57 18.61 10.57
CA VAL A 56 -10.24 17.18 10.47
C VAL A 56 -10.73 16.56 9.14
N PRO A 57 -11.95 16.84 8.63
CA PRO A 57 -12.40 16.27 7.35
C PRO A 57 -11.48 16.61 6.17
N ARG A 58 -10.83 17.77 6.18
CA ARG A 58 -9.90 18.19 5.13
C ARG A 58 -8.64 17.32 5.06
N LEU A 59 -8.15 16.86 6.20
CA LEU A 59 -7.01 15.95 6.30
C LEU A 59 -7.31 14.55 5.74
N TYR A 60 -8.59 14.18 5.66
CA TYR A 60 -9.06 12.87 5.19
C TYR A 60 -9.68 12.91 3.77
N LYS A 61 -9.55 14.01 3.05
CA LYS A 61 -10.01 14.10 1.65
C LYS A 61 -9.29 13.07 0.77
N GLY A 62 -10.07 12.33 -0.01
CA GLY A 62 -9.58 11.24 -0.86
C GLY A 62 -9.66 9.83 -0.25
N VAL A 63 -10.24 9.68 0.96
CA VAL A 63 -10.25 8.38 1.68
C VAL A 63 -10.98 7.28 0.91
N SER A 64 -12.06 7.63 0.22
CA SER A 64 -12.81 6.72 -0.64
C SER A 64 -11.92 6.08 -1.71
N PHE A 65 -11.12 6.89 -2.41
CA PHE A 65 -10.17 6.41 -3.40
C PHE A 65 -8.99 5.67 -2.76
N ALA A 66 -8.53 6.09 -1.58
CA ALA A 66 -7.41 5.45 -0.88
C ALA A 66 -7.76 4.01 -0.42
N ILE A 67 -8.96 3.80 0.12
CA ILE A 67 -9.44 2.48 0.58
C ILE A 67 -9.55 1.50 -0.59
N VAL A 68 -9.93 1.96 -1.78
CA VAL A 68 -10.00 1.11 -2.99
C VAL A 68 -8.60 0.88 -3.58
N GLN A 69 -7.79 1.94 -3.68
CA GLN A 69 -6.49 1.88 -4.32
C GLN A 69 -5.47 1.03 -3.56
N ALA A 70 -5.44 1.09 -2.22
CA ALA A 70 -4.43 0.39 -1.44
C ALA A 70 -4.48 -1.15 -1.61
N PRO A 71 -5.64 -1.82 -1.46
CA PRO A 71 -5.80 -3.23 -1.75
C PRO A 71 -5.47 -3.60 -3.20
N LEU A 72 -6.00 -2.85 -4.17
CA LEU A 72 -5.74 -3.10 -5.60
C LEU A 72 -4.25 -2.99 -5.94
N SER A 73 -3.56 -2.01 -5.37
CA SER A 73 -2.12 -1.84 -5.57
C SER A 73 -1.36 -3.00 -4.96
N ARG A 74 -1.67 -3.42 -3.73
CA ARG A 74 -0.98 -4.56 -3.08
C ARG A 74 -1.23 -5.87 -3.81
N PHE A 75 -2.47 -6.10 -4.24
CA PHE A 75 -2.83 -7.28 -5.02
C PHE A 75 -2.02 -7.36 -6.32
N GLY A 76 -2.09 -6.32 -7.16
CA GLY A 76 -1.38 -6.37 -8.43
C GLY A 76 0.14 -6.28 -8.30
N ASP A 77 0.68 -5.54 -7.32
CA ASP A 77 2.11 -5.59 -7.02
C ASP A 77 2.54 -7.04 -6.69
N THR A 78 1.77 -7.77 -5.87
CA THR A 78 2.09 -9.16 -5.50
C THR A 78 1.93 -10.12 -6.68
N ALA A 79 0.85 -9.98 -7.45
CA ALA A 79 0.57 -10.80 -8.62
C ALA A 79 1.65 -10.63 -9.68
N MET A 80 2.04 -9.37 -9.98
CA MET A 80 3.10 -9.07 -10.94
C MET A 80 4.46 -9.55 -10.45
N ASN A 81 4.81 -9.34 -9.18
CA ASN A 81 6.08 -9.83 -8.65
C ASN A 81 6.17 -11.36 -8.71
N THR A 82 5.14 -12.06 -8.24
CA THR A 82 5.12 -13.53 -8.22
C THR A 82 5.09 -14.10 -9.63
N GLY A 83 4.25 -13.55 -10.51
CA GLY A 83 4.10 -14.01 -11.88
C GLY A 83 5.35 -13.80 -12.73
N VAL A 84 5.98 -12.62 -12.63
CA VAL A 84 7.21 -12.31 -13.38
C VAL A 84 8.37 -13.16 -12.87
N LEU A 85 8.53 -13.31 -11.55
CA LEU A 85 9.59 -14.17 -11.01
C LEU A 85 9.40 -15.63 -11.41
N ALA A 86 8.18 -16.17 -11.34
CA ALA A 86 7.90 -17.54 -11.76
C ALA A 86 8.16 -17.76 -13.26
N ALA A 87 7.81 -16.78 -14.11
CA ALA A 87 8.12 -16.85 -15.53
C ALA A 87 9.63 -16.79 -15.78
N LEU A 88 10.36 -15.91 -15.09
CA LEU A 88 11.81 -15.80 -15.24
C LEU A 88 12.55 -17.03 -14.71
N GLU A 89 12.08 -17.65 -13.63
CA GLU A 89 12.63 -18.93 -13.16
C GLU A 89 12.41 -20.06 -14.19
N ALA A 90 11.27 -20.07 -14.89
CA ALA A 90 10.95 -21.07 -15.90
C ALA A 90 11.75 -20.91 -17.20
N TYR A 91 11.91 -19.67 -17.70
CA TYR A 91 12.58 -19.40 -18.99
C TYR A 91 14.07 -19.05 -18.85
N TYR A 92 14.50 -18.53 -17.70
CA TYR A 92 15.86 -18.04 -17.44
C TYR A 92 16.36 -18.40 -16.02
N PRO A 93 16.52 -19.70 -15.70
CA PRO A 93 16.80 -20.17 -14.33
C PRO A 93 18.12 -19.67 -13.74
N ASN A 94 19.10 -19.31 -14.58
CA ASN A 94 20.41 -18.82 -14.13
C ASN A 94 20.47 -17.30 -13.97
N MET A 95 19.33 -16.59 -14.09
CA MET A 95 19.30 -15.13 -13.97
C MET A 95 19.59 -14.71 -12.52
N PRO A 96 20.49 -13.73 -12.29
CA PRO A 96 20.72 -13.20 -10.96
C PRO A 96 19.42 -12.63 -10.35
N VAL A 97 19.18 -12.93 -9.07
CA VAL A 97 17.98 -12.48 -8.35
C VAL A 97 17.76 -10.96 -8.44
N SER A 98 18.84 -10.17 -8.48
CA SER A 98 18.78 -8.72 -8.65
C SER A 98 18.17 -8.29 -10.00
N VAL A 99 18.52 -8.99 -11.07
CA VAL A 99 18.01 -8.74 -12.42
C VAL A 99 16.55 -9.19 -12.52
N ALA A 100 16.23 -10.38 -12.01
CA ALA A 100 14.86 -10.89 -11.98
C ALA A 100 13.92 -9.96 -11.18
N THR A 101 14.42 -9.43 -10.06
CA THR A 101 13.71 -8.43 -9.25
C THR A 101 13.53 -7.10 -10.00
N GLY A 102 14.49 -6.71 -10.85
CA GLY A 102 14.36 -5.56 -11.73
C GLY A 102 13.18 -5.69 -12.69
N PHE A 103 13.02 -6.84 -13.34
CA PHE A 103 11.88 -7.13 -14.21
C PHE A 103 10.56 -7.22 -13.43
N ALA A 104 10.55 -7.86 -12.25
CA ALA A 104 9.39 -7.90 -11.37
C ALA A 104 8.94 -6.48 -10.96
N SER A 105 9.90 -5.57 -10.75
CA SER A 105 9.66 -4.16 -10.46
C SER A 105 9.00 -3.43 -11.63
N VAL A 106 9.38 -3.74 -12.87
CA VAL A 106 8.73 -3.21 -14.07
C VAL A 106 7.27 -3.68 -14.12
N GLY A 107 7.00 -4.96 -13.87
CA GLY A 107 5.63 -5.49 -13.81
C GLY A 107 4.76 -4.75 -12.78
N GLY A 108 5.26 -4.56 -11.56
CA GLY A 108 4.56 -3.80 -10.52
C GLY A 108 4.38 -2.32 -10.88
N ALA A 109 5.38 -1.69 -11.49
CA ALA A 109 5.28 -0.31 -11.95
C ALA A 109 4.25 -0.14 -13.09
N THR A 110 4.16 -1.12 -14.00
CA THR A 110 3.15 -1.18 -15.06
C THR A 110 1.75 -1.34 -14.49
N TRP A 111 1.56 -2.20 -13.48
CA TRP A 111 0.27 -2.32 -12.78
C TRP A 111 -0.21 -0.97 -12.24
N ARG A 112 0.71 -0.15 -11.73
CA ARG A 112 0.39 1.18 -11.19
C ARG A 112 -0.02 2.20 -12.25
N ILE A 113 0.28 1.96 -13.53
CA ILE A 113 -0.24 2.79 -14.62
C ILE A 113 -1.76 2.64 -14.69
N PHE A 114 -2.30 1.41 -14.63
CA PHE A 114 -3.75 1.17 -14.62
C PHE A 114 -4.47 1.80 -13.42
N LEU A 115 -3.78 1.89 -12.27
CA LEU A 115 -4.31 2.55 -11.07
C LEU A 115 -4.11 4.07 -11.05
N THR A 116 -3.45 4.65 -12.07
CA THR A 116 -3.13 6.07 -12.09
C THR A 116 -4.38 6.97 -12.06
N PRO A 117 -5.50 6.68 -12.75
CA PRO A 117 -6.70 7.51 -12.65
C PRO A 117 -7.22 7.61 -11.21
N VAL A 118 -7.31 6.48 -10.50
CA VAL A 118 -7.73 6.43 -9.09
C VAL A 118 -6.75 7.21 -8.21
N ASP A 119 -5.44 7.07 -8.48
CA ASP A 119 -4.39 7.81 -7.79
C ASP A 119 -4.48 9.32 -8.03
N THR A 120 -4.81 9.75 -9.25
CA THR A 120 -4.98 11.15 -9.63
C THR A 120 -6.16 11.75 -8.88
N PHE A 121 -7.31 11.08 -8.82
CA PHE A 121 -8.44 11.53 -7.98
C PHE A 121 -8.05 11.67 -6.51
N LYS A 122 -7.43 10.64 -5.93
CA LYS A 122 -6.98 10.67 -4.54
C LYS A 122 -6.01 11.83 -4.28
N THR A 123 -4.97 11.95 -5.10
CA THR A 123 -3.89 12.92 -4.88
C THR A 123 -4.39 14.35 -5.10
N THR A 124 -5.21 14.60 -6.11
CA THR A 124 -5.81 15.92 -6.32
C THR A 124 -6.78 16.29 -5.21
N LEU A 125 -7.57 15.35 -4.67
CA LEU A 125 -8.40 15.59 -3.47
C LEU A 125 -7.56 15.92 -2.24
N GLN A 126 -6.44 15.24 -2.05
CA GLN A 126 -5.54 15.48 -0.93
C GLN A 126 -4.88 16.87 -1.02
N VAL A 127 -4.50 17.31 -2.23
CA VAL A 127 -3.84 18.61 -2.43
C VAL A 127 -4.85 19.76 -2.49
N GLN A 128 -5.88 19.66 -3.33
CA GLN A 128 -6.79 20.76 -3.68
C GLN A 128 -8.09 20.78 -2.86
N GLY A 129 -8.36 19.75 -2.04
CA GLY A 129 -9.56 19.70 -1.20
C GLY A 129 -10.86 19.69 -2.01
N ASN A 130 -11.78 20.61 -1.69
CA ASN A 130 -13.11 20.66 -2.32
C ASN A 130 -13.08 21.08 -3.79
N ALA A 131 -12.08 21.86 -4.21
CA ALA A 131 -11.93 22.29 -5.60
C ALA A 131 -11.46 21.15 -6.53
N ALA A 132 -11.02 20.01 -5.99
CA ALA A 132 -10.44 18.91 -6.76
C ALA A 132 -11.35 18.38 -7.86
N PHE A 133 -12.66 18.21 -7.59
CA PHE A 133 -13.59 17.67 -8.59
C PHE A 133 -13.84 18.64 -9.74
N ALA A 134 -14.01 19.94 -9.43
CA ALA A 134 -14.13 20.98 -10.45
C ALA A 134 -12.86 21.04 -11.30
N LEU A 135 -11.69 21.08 -10.65
CA LEU A 135 -10.40 21.09 -11.34
C LEU A 135 -10.24 19.88 -12.25
N LEU A 136 -10.52 18.66 -11.79
CA LEU A 136 -10.40 17.46 -12.62
C LEU A 136 -11.41 17.45 -13.77
N LYS A 137 -12.64 17.92 -13.54
CA LYS A 137 -13.67 18.03 -14.58
C LYS A 137 -13.23 19.00 -15.68
N ASP A 138 -12.72 20.17 -15.31
CA ASP A 138 -12.25 21.17 -16.25
C ASP A 138 -11.02 20.68 -17.02
N LYS A 139 -10.11 19.99 -16.32
CA LYS A 139 -8.92 19.39 -16.92
C LYS A 139 -9.27 18.28 -17.93
N VAL A 140 -10.26 17.45 -17.62
CA VAL A 140 -10.78 16.42 -18.55
C VAL A 140 -11.53 17.05 -19.72
N ARG A 141 -12.25 18.15 -19.51
CA ARG A 141 -12.88 18.91 -20.61
C ARG A 141 -11.84 19.51 -21.55
N ALA A 142 -10.73 20.01 -21.01
CA ALA A 142 -9.69 20.66 -21.80
C ALA A 142 -8.77 19.68 -22.56
N GLY A 143 -8.43 18.52 -21.98
CA GLY A 143 -7.46 17.57 -22.58
C GLY A 143 -7.94 16.13 -22.73
N GLY A 144 -9.22 15.85 -22.45
CA GLY A 144 -9.81 14.51 -22.51
C GLY A 144 -9.48 13.62 -21.31
N VAL A 145 -9.97 12.37 -21.37
CA VAL A 145 -9.83 11.38 -20.27
C VAL A 145 -8.37 10.98 -20.04
N GLY A 146 -7.52 11.06 -21.07
CA GLY A 146 -6.09 10.76 -20.98
C GLY A 146 -5.35 11.60 -19.93
N VAL A 147 -5.87 12.78 -19.60
CA VAL A 147 -5.30 13.66 -18.57
C VAL A 147 -5.34 13.03 -17.16
N LEU A 148 -6.21 12.06 -16.89
CA LEU A 148 -6.20 11.33 -15.62
C LEU A 148 -4.93 10.48 -15.45
N TYR A 149 -4.21 10.20 -16.54
CA TYR A 149 -2.91 9.54 -16.56
C TYR A 149 -1.73 10.53 -16.50
N ASN A 150 -1.98 11.83 -16.36
CA ASN A 150 -0.89 12.80 -16.16
C ASN A 150 -0.10 12.43 -14.92
N GLY A 151 1.21 12.24 -15.07
CA GLY A 151 2.09 11.75 -14.01
C GLY A 151 2.26 10.23 -13.98
N ALA A 152 1.61 9.44 -14.85
CA ALA A 152 1.79 8.00 -14.94
C ALA A 152 3.26 7.61 -15.16
N ALA A 153 3.96 8.30 -16.07
CA ALA A 153 5.38 8.02 -16.34
C ALA A 153 6.28 8.37 -15.14
N ALA A 154 6.05 9.51 -14.49
CA ALA A 154 6.78 9.85 -13.25
C ALA A 154 6.44 8.89 -12.10
N ASN A 155 5.20 8.41 -12.01
CA ASN A 155 4.80 7.39 -11.06
C ASN A 155 5.51 6.06 -11.35
N PHE A 156 5.50 5.59 -12.60
CA PHE A 156 6.23 4.41 -13.04
C PHE A 156 7.72 4.52 -12.66
N ALA A 157 8.37 5.61 -13.07
CA ALA A 157 9.78 5.87 -12.78
C ALA A 157 10.04 5.91 -11.28
N ALA A 158 9.23 6.62 -10.48
CA ALA A 158 9.37 6.69 -9.03
C ALA A 158 9.26 5.32 -8.34
N ASN A 159 8.40 4.43 -8.85
CA ASN A 159 8.27 3.08 -8.28
C ASN A 159 9.45 2.20 -8.71
N TRP A 160 9.85 2.25 -9.98
CA TRP A 160 10.96 1.44 -10.49
C TRP A 160 12.31 1.86 -9.87
N VAL A 161 12.65 3.15 -9.95
CA VAL A 161 13.84 3.76 -9.35
C VAL A 161 13.82 3.69 -7.82
N GLY A 162 12.64 3.59 -7.19
CA GLY A 162 12.53 3.31 -5.77
C GLY A 162 12.82 1.84 -5.44
N ASN A 163 12.34 0.90 -6.24
CA ASN A 163 12.39 -0.53 -5.89
C ASN A 163 13.81 -1.10 -5.97
N TYR A 164 14.57 -0.73 -7.01
CA TYR A 164 15.91 -1.29 -7.20
C TYR A 164 16.89 -0.95 -6.05
N PRO A 165 17.04 0.33 -5.63
CA PRO A 165 17.87 0.69 -4.48
C PRO A 165 17.38 0.07 -3.17
N TRP A 166 16.07 -0.11 -3.02
CA TRP A 166 15.52 -0.80 -1.85
C TRP A 166 16.07 -2.23 -1.76
N PHE A 167 15.95 -3.01 -2.83
CA PHE A 167 16.44 -4.39 -2.86
C PHE A 167 17.97 -4.48 -2.78
N ALA A 168 18.68 -3.59 -3.46
CA ALA A 168 20.14 -3.53 -3.38
C ALA A 168 20.61 -3.30 -1.93
N THR A 169 20.04 -2.29 -1.26
CA THR A 169 20.34 -1.98 0.13
C THR A 169 19.93 -3.11 1.07
N PHE A 170 18.73 -3.67 0.87
CA PHE A 170 18.21 -4.76 1.69
C PHE A 170 19.13 -5.98 1.60
N ASN A 171 19.50 -6.40 0.40
CA ASN A 171 20.37 -7.57 0.19
C ASN A 171 21.79 -7.33 0.71
N TYR A 172 22.34 -6.12 0.54
CA TYR A 172 23.66 -5.77 1.06
C TYR A 172 23.69 -5.83 2.60
N LEU A 173 22.73 -5.19 3.26
CA LEU A 173 22.64 -5.19 4.72
C LEU A 173 22.28 -6.57 5.27
N GLN A 174 21.49 -7.36 4.54
CA GLN A 174 21.21 -8.76 4.90
C GLN A 174 22.47 -9.63 4.91
N LYS A 175 23.44 -9.37 4.04
CA LYS A 175 24.73 -10.07 4.01
C LYS A 175 25.70 -9.56 5.07
N THR A 176 25.70 -8.26 5.32
CA THR A 176 26.69 -7.59 6.18
C THR A 176 26.33 -7.71 7.67
N ILE A 177 25.06 -7.60 8.02
CA ILE A 177 24.63 -7.65 9.43
C ILE A 177 24.42 -9.11 9.83
N PRO A 178 25.12 -9.64 10.85
CA PRO A 178 24.99 -11.04 11.25
C PRO A 178 23.58 -11.37 11.75
N LYS A 179 23.13 -12.59 11.48
CA LYS A 179 21.86 -13.11 12.00
C LYS A 179 21.94 -13.22 13.51
N GLN A 180 20.82 -12.97 14.18
CA GLN A 180 20.69 -13.05 15.63
C GLN A 180 20.19 -14.44 16.02
N ASP A 181 20.59 -14.92 17.19
CA ASP A 181 20.21 -16.26 17.67
C ASP A 181 18.73 -16.35 18.04
N THR A 182 18.16 -15.24 18.51
CA THR A 182 16.75 -15.19 18.89
C THR A 182 15.85 -14.81 17.70
N LYS A 183 14.66 -15.42 17.64
CA LYS A 183 13.62 -15.04 16.66
C LYS A 183 13.25 -13.56 16.75
N MET A 184 13.18 -13.02 17.96
CA MET A 184 12.90 -11.60 18.19
C MET A 184 14.04 -10.72 17.68
N GLY A 185 15.30 -11.07 17.97
CA GLY A 185 16.47 -10.37 17.45
C GLY A 185 16.51 -10.36 15.93
N ASN A 186 16.21 -11.48 15.26
CA ASN A 186 16.15 -11.53 13.79
C ASN A 186 15.00 -10.70 13.22
N ASN A 187 13.86 -10.63 13.89
CA ASN A 187 12.75 -9.78 13.47
C ASN A 187 13.11 -8.29 13.57
N VAL A 188 13.75 -7.88 14.67
CA VAL A 188 14.24 -6.50 14.86
C VAL A 188 15.29 -6.16 13.81
N ARG A 189 16.25 -7.06 13.58
CA ARG A 189 17.25 -6.91 12.51
C ARG A 189 16.62 -6.69 11.14
N ASN A 190 15.66 -7.54 10.75
CA ASN A 190 14.97 -7.40 9.47
C ASN A 190 14.16 -6.09 9.38
N ALA A 191 13.56 -5.65 10.49
CA ALA A 191 12.83 -4.38 10.55
C ALA A 191 13.77 -3.17 10.36
N VAL A 192 14.93 -3.16 11.01
CA VAL A 192 15.95 -2.10 10.86
C VAL A 192 16.50 -2.09 9.43
N ILE A 193 16.85 -3.24 8.88
CA ILE A 193 17.31 -3.36 7.49
C ILE A 193 16.24 -2.86 6.51
N GLY A 194 14.99 -3.25 6.70
CA GLY A 194 13.86 -2.79 5.89
C GLY A 194 13.64 -1.28 6.00
N MET A 195 13.84 -0.70 7.18
CA MET A 195 13.76 0.75 7.42
C MET A 195 14.87 1.48 6.66
N CYS A 196 16.13 1.07 6.81
CA CYS A 196 17.26 1.67 6.09
C CYS A 196 17.07 1.60 4.58
N SER A 197 16.63 0.44 4.07
CA SER A 197 16.35 0.23 2.65
C SER A 197 15.24 1.15 2.15
N SER A 198 14.21 1.39 2.97
CA SER A 198 13.11 2.30 2.66
C SER A 198 13.56 3.76 2.63
N ILE A 199 14.42 4.18 3.57
CA ILE A 199 14.98 5.54 3.59
C ILE A 199 15.81 5.80 2.33
N VAL A 200 16.71 4.89 1.97
CA VAL A 200 17.53 5.02 0.76
C VAL A 200 16.66 5.11 -0.50
N SER A 201 15.67 4.22 -0.63
CA SER A 201 14.68 4.22 -1.71
C SER A 201 13.90 5.54 -1.79
N ASP A 202 13.47 6.06 -0.65
CA ASP A 202 12.69 7.28 -0.55
C ASP A 202 13.53 8.50 -0.96
N CYS A 203 14.77 8.61 -0.50
CA CYS A 203 15.70 9.67 -0.92
C CYS A 203 15.93 9.68 -2.43
N ILE A 204 16.17 8.52 -3.04
CA ILE A 204 16.47 8.41 -4.46
C ILE A 204 15.22 8.66 -5.32
N SER A 205 14.05 8.21 -4.88
CA SER A 205 12.81 8.35 -5.65
C SER A 205 12.04 9.65 -5.40
N ASN A 206 12.44 10.48 -4.41
CA ASN A 206 11.62 11.61 -3.96
C ASN A 206 11.35 12.65 -5.06
N SER A 207 12.36 13.01 -5.85
CA SER A 207 12.23 14.01 -6.91
C SER A 207 11.17 13.63 -7.96
N LEU A 208 11.12 12.35 -8.33
CA LEU A 208 10.11 11.82 -9.24
C LEU A 208 8.71 11.88 -8.62
N ARG A 209 8.59 11.70 -7.29
CA ARG A 209 7.31 11.81 -6.58
C ARG A 209 6.85 13.27 -6.50
N VAL A 210 7.74 14.21 -6.27
CA VAL A 210 7.45 15.65 -6.32
C VAL A 210 6.91 16.02 -7.70
N VAL A 211 7.64 15.67 -8.75
CA VAL A 211 7.26 15.96 -10.14
C VAL A 211 5.92 15.30 -10.50
N LYS A 212 5.72 14.04 -10.11
CA LYS A 212 4.45 13.32 -10.29
C LYS A 212 3.30 14.11 -9.67
N THR A 213 3.41 14.47 -8.38
CA THR A 213 2.33 15.11 -7.65
C THR A 213 2.03 16.49 -8.23
N VAL A 214 3.04 17.31 -8.52
CA VAL A 214 2.85 18.63 -9.14
C VAL A 214 2.08 18.52 -10.47
N LYS A 215 2.48 17.60 -11.34
CA LYS A 215 1.81 17.40 -12.63
C LYS A 215 0.38 16.85 -12.49
N GLN A 216 0.16 15.92 -11.57
CA GLN A 216 -1.17 15.36 -11.28
C GLN A 216 -2.15 16.44 -10.80
N THR A 217 -1.70 17.31 -9.89
CA THR A 217 -2.57 18.26 -9.19
C THR A 217 -2.60 19.66 -9.80
N SER A 218 -1.82 19.89 -10.86
CA SER A 218 -1.90 21.11 -11.67
C SER A 218 -3.27 21.23 -12.36
N GLY A 219 -3.80 22.45 -12.46
CA GLY A 219 -4.98 22.76 -13.28
C GLY A 219 -4.69 22.75 -14.78
N ASP A 220 -3.44 22.88 -15.19
CA ASP A 220 -3.03 22.85 -16.59
C ASP A 220 -3.04 21.42 -17.13
N ALA A 221 -3.92 21.16 -18.11
CA ALA A 221 -4.05 19.86 -18.77
C ALA A 221 -2.82 19.48 -19.59
N ASN A 222 -2.08 20.47 -20.10
CA ASN A 222 -0.94 20.31 -21.01
C ASN A 222 0.42 20.37 -20.29
N MET A 223 0.42 20.47 -18.95
CA MET A 223 1.66 20.62 -18.19
C MET A 223 2.69 19.52 -18.50
N GLY A 224 3.84 19.92 -19.05
CA GLY A 224 4.97 19.04 -19.31
C GLY A 224 5.73 18.65 -18.04
N TYR A 225 6.50 17.55 -18.08
CA TYR A 225 7.37 17.17 -16.96
C TYR A 225 8.48 18.19 -16.71
N ILE A 226 9.08 18.71 -17.78
CA ILE A 226 10.10 19.77 -17.70
C ILE A 226 9.54 21.04 -17.08
N GLN A 227 8.30 21.41 -17.44
CA GLN A 227 7.62 22.55 -16.85
C GLN A 227 7.34 22.34 -15.36
N ALA A 228 6.92 21.14 -14.94
CA ALA A 228 6.76 20.81 -13.53
C ALA A 228 8.08 20.92 -12.76
N VAL A 229 9.19 20.39 -13.30
CA VAL A 229 10.54 20.51 -12.71
C VAL A 229 10.96 21.98 -12.60
N LYS A 230 10.86 22.74 -13.69
CA LYS A 230 11.19 24.17 -13.72
C LYS A 230 10.36 24.96 -12.71
N GLY A 231 9.06 24.68 -12.60
CA GLY A 231 8.18 25.33 -11.63
C GLY A 231 8.55 25.02 -10.18
N VAL A 232 8.98 23.79 -9.88
CA VAL A 232 9.47 23.42 -8.54
C VAL A 232 10.78 24.13 -8.22
N ILE A 233 11.74 24.11 -9.15
CA ILE A 233 13.06 24.74 -8.95
C ILE A 233 12.93 26.26 -8.84
N ALA A 234 12.07 26.89 -9.65
CA ALA A 234 11.83 28.33 -9.57
C ALA A 234 11.22 28.75 -8.23
N LYS A 235 10.41 27.88 -7.61
CA LYS A 235 9.74 28.18 -6.34
C LYS A 235 10.62 27.89 -5.12
N ASP A 236 11.23 26.71 -5.05
CA ASP A 236 11.91 26.19 -3.85
C ASP A 236 13.35 25.71 -4.14
N GLY A 237 13.89 25.97 -5.34
CA GLY A 237 15.22 25.55 -5.75
C GLY A 237 15.38 24.02 -5.88
N MET A 238 16.63 23.59 -5.99
CA MET A 238 16.99 22.17 -6.05
C MET A 238 16.64 21.45 -4.74
N ALA A 239 16.73 22.14 -3.61
CA ALA A 239 16.30 21.61 -2.31
C ALA A 239 14.81 21.25 -2.32
N GLY A 240 13.96 22.04 -2.99
CA GLY A 240 12.56 21.73 -3.18
C GLY A 240 12.31 20.46 -4.00
N LEU A 241 13.07 20.28 -5.09
CA LEU A 241 12.93 19.12 -5.96
C LEU A 241 13.25 17.80 -5.23
N PHE A 242 14.32 17.76 -4.43
CA PHE A 242 14.76 16.54 -3.76
C PHE A 242 14.23 16.38 -2.33
N GLY A 243 13.90 17.47 -1.64
CA GLY A 243 13.60 17.48 -0.20
C GLY A 243 12.13 17.67 0.17
N ARG A 244 11.27 18.19 -0.72
CA ARG A 244 9.84 18.40 -0.41
C ARG A 244 9.21 17.11 0.09
N GLY A 245 8.55 17.18 1.25
CA GLY A 245 7.80 16.07 1.83
C GLY A 245 8.63 14.84 2.26
N LEU A 246 9.95 14.82 2.07
CA LEU A 246 10.79 13.64 2.32
C LEU A 246 10.79 13.24 3.80
N GLN A 247 10.97 14.21 4.71
CA GLN A 247 10.91 13.96 6.15
C GLN A 247 9.56 13.37 6.56
N THR A 248 8.46 13.99 6.10
CA THR A 248 7.10 13.51 6.37
C THR A 248 6.91 12.10 5.85
N ARG A 249 7.44 11.79 4.66
CA ARG A 249 7.38 10.46 4.05
C ARG A 249 8.09 9.41 4.90
N ILE A 250 9.32 9.67 5.32
CA ILE A 250 10.12 8.75 6.14
C ILE A 250 9.37 8.46 7.45
N VAL A 251 8.95 9.49 8.17
CA VAL A 251 8.20 9.35 9.43
C VAL A 251 6.89 8.58 9.20
N THR A 252 6.13 8.93 8.16
CA THR A 252 4.87 8.25 7.83
C THR A 252 5.09 6.77 7.54
N ASN A 253 6.11 6.42 6.75
CA ASN A 253 6.39 5.04 6.38
C ASN A 253 6.78 4.20 7.61
N VAL A 254 7.59 4.74 8.51
CA VAL A 254 7.98 4.08 9.77
C VAL A 254 6.76 3.82 10.65
N LEU A 255 5.95 4.84 10.92
CA LEU A 255 4.75 4.71 11.74
C LEU A 255 3.73 3.75 11.14
N GLN A 256 3.52 3.84 9.83
CA GLN A 256 2.63 2.96 9.08
C GLN A 256 3.09 1.50 9.14
N ALA A 257 4.39 1.22 8.99
CA ALA A 257 4.92 -0.13 9.06
C ALA A 257 4.74 -0.75 10.45
N MET A 258 4.93 0.03 11.51
CA MET A 258 4.71 -0.42 12.89
C MET A 258 3.25 -0.79 13.15
N VAL A 259 2.33 0.12 12.83
CA VAL A 259 0.89 -0.12 13.05
C VAL A 259 0.37 -1.27 12.19
N PHE A 260 0.77 -1.33 10.92
CA PHE A 260 0.37 -2.42 10.04
C PHE A 260 0.84 -3.78 10.55
N SER A 261 2.10 -3.86 11.01
CA SER A 261 2.67 -5.12 11.51
C SER A 261 1.96 -5.62 12.76
N VAL A 262 1.63 -4.73 13.69
CA VAL A 262 0.88 -5.06 14.91
C VAL A 262 -0.56 -5.43 14.57
N ALA A 263 -1.24 -4.61 13.75
CA ALA A 263 -2.63 -4.84 13.36
C ALA A 263 -2.81 -6.14 12.59
N TRP A 264 -1.95 -6.41 11.59
CA TRP A 264 -1.99 -7.67 10.85
C TRP A 264 -1.87 -8.85 11.80
N LYS A 265 -0.80 -8.91 12.60
CA LYS A 265 -0.53 -10.06 13.47
C LYS A 265 -1.67 -10.30 14.46
N GLY A 266 -2.16 -9.24 15.09
CA GLY A 266 -3.29 -9.34 16.02
C GLY A 266 -4.57 -9.87 15.35
N ILE A 267 -4.91 -9.36 14.16
CA ILE A 267 -6.10 -9.80 13.42
C ILE A 267 -5.92 -11.24 12.91
N GLU A 268 -4.74 -11.59 12.38
CA GLU A 268 -4.46 -12.93 11.90
C GLU A 268 -4.55 -13.97 13.02
N GLU A 269 -3.98 -13.66 14.20
CA GLU A 269 -4.07 -14.52 15.38
C GLU A 269 -5.52 -14.73 15.82
N GLU A 270 -6.32 -13.67 15.87
CA GLU A 270 -7.73 -13.74 16.26
C GLU A 270 -8.56 -14.55 15.25
N LEU A 271 -8.36 -14.34 13.94
CA LEU A 271 -9.01 -15.11 12.90
C LEU A 271 -8.61 -16.59 12.93
N ASN A 272 -7.35 -16.89 13.31
CA ASN A 272 -6.89 -18.25 13.49
C ASN A 272 -7.56 -18.91 14.71
N LYS A 273 -7.60 -18.23 15.87
CA LYS A 273 -8.29 -18.69 17.08
C LYS A 273 -9.76 -19.00 16.82
N ARG A 274 -10.49 -18.09 16.17
CA ARG A 274 -11.92 -18.29 15.82
C ARG A 274 -12.14 -19.48 14.89
N ALA A 275 -11.24 -19.68 13.93
CA ALA A 275 -11.31 -20.81 13.01
C ALA A 275 -10.99 -22.16 13.69
N GLU A 276 -10.16 -22.14 14.74
CA GLU A 276 -9.87 -23.31 15.57
C GLU A 276 -11.05 -23.63 16.50
N ALA A 277 -11.62 -22.62 17.17
CA ALA A 277 -12.81 -22.78 18.01
C ALA A 277 -13.99 -23.40 17.24
N LYS A 278 -14.31 -22.87 16.05
CA LYS A 278 -15.36 -23.45 15.18
C LYS A 278 -15.11 -24.93 14.80
N LYS A 279 -13.84 -25.36 14.68
CA LYS A 279 -13.51 -26.76 14.40
C LYS A 279 -13.70 -27.66 15.62
N VAL A 280 -13.44 -27.14 16.82
CA VAL A 280 -13.71 -27.84 18.08
C VAL A 280 -15.22 -28.03 18.20
N ASP A 281 -16.02 -26.98 18.05
CA ASP A 281 -17.49 -27.05 18.14
C ASP A 281 -18.10 -28.02 17.13
N THR A 282 -17.60 -28.01 15.88
CA THR A 282 -18.07 -28.94 14.84
C THR A 282 -17.68 -30.39 15.14
N LYS A 283 -16.51 -30.64 15.74
CA LYS A 283 -16.09 -31.98 16.17
C LYS A 283 -16.89 -32.46 17.38
N THR A 284 -17.19 -31.57 18.32
CA THR A 284 -18.02 -31.86 19.51
C THR A 284 -19.46 -32.14 19.10
N ALA A 285 -20.03 -31.36 18.16
CA ALA A 285 -21.35 -31.61 17.58
C ALA A 285 -21.41 -32.95 16.81
N LYS A 286 -20.37 -33.32 16.04
CA LYS A 286 -20.29 -34.64 15.39
C LYS A 286 -20.10 -35.81 16.36
N LYS A 287 -19.44 -35.61 17.51
CA LYS A 287 -19.36 -36.63 18.58
C LYS A 287 -20.68 -36.74 19.37
N GLY A 288 -21.38 -35.64 19.60
CA GLY A 288 -22.71 -35.61 20.23
C GLY A 288 -23.82 -36.19 19.34
N GLY A 289 -23.76 -35.94 18.04
CA GLY A 289 -24.74 -36.46 17.06
C GLY A 289 -24.66 -37.97 16.80
N LYS A 290 -23.60 -38.65 17.25
CA LYS A 290 -23.51 -40.12 17.19
C LYS A 290 -24.18 -40.85 18.36
N LYS A 291 -24.74 -40.12 19.34
CA LYS A 291 -25.51 -40.70 20.46
C LYS A 291 -27.02 -40.46 20.38
N ALA A 292 -27.52 -39.84 19.31
CA ALA A 292 -28.94 -39.58 19.11
C ALA A 292 -29.43 -40.16 17.77
N SER A 293 -29.21 -41.45 17.55
CA SER A 293 -30.06 -42.25 16.68
C SER A 293 -30.81 -43.23 17.57
N LEU A 294 -31.95 -42.80 18.11
CA LEU A 294 -32.94 -43.70 18.67
C LEU A 294 -33.39 -44.61 17.54
N THR A 295 -32.99 -45.89 17.61
CA THR A 295 -33.53 -46.95 16.77
C THR A 295 -35.04 -47.02 17.00
N ALA A 296 -35.81 -47.07 15.91
CA ALA A 296 -37.28 -47.15 15.90
C ALA A 296 -37.87 -48.45 16.50
N SER A 297 -37.12 -49.14 17.36
CA SER A 297 -37.45 -50.42 17.98
C SER A 297 -37.83 -50.28 19.46
N GLN A 298 -38.11 -49.07 19.96
CA GLN A 298 -38.47 -48.80 21.37
C GLN A 298 -39.81 -48.07 21.55
N LEU A 299 -40.67 -48.02 20.52
CA LEU A 299 -42.05 -47.55 20.70
C LEU A 299 -42.92 -48.72 21.23
N PRO A 300 -43.61 -48.56 22.37
CA PRO A 300 -44.54 -49.57 22.84
C PRO A 300 -45.73 -49.71 21.87
N PRO A 301 -46.30 -50.93 21.71
CA PRO A 301 -47.44 -51.16 20.83
C PRO A 301 -48.67 -50.40 21.35
N LEU A 302 -49.35 -49.72 20.43
CA LEU A 302 -50.68 -49.13 20.63
C LEU A 302 -51.66 -50.20 21.10
N VAL A 303 -52.08 -50.13 22.37
CA VAL A 303 -53.21 -50.90 22.88
C VAL A 303 -54.48 -50.17 22.45
N VAL A 304 -55.28 -50.87 21.64
CA VAL A 304 -56.63 -50.48 21.23
C VAL A 304 -57.58 -50.88 22.36
N ALA A 305 -58.27 -49.90 22.94
CA ALA A 305 -59.58 -50.01 23.56
C ALA A 305 -60.20 -48.60 23.59
#